data_AF-A0A7I7U7E9-F1
#
_entry.id   AF-A0A7I7U7E9-F1
#
_cell.length_a   1.000
_cell.length_b   1.000
_cell.length_c   1.000
_cell.angle_alpha   90.00
_cell.angle_beta   90.00
_cell.angle_gamma   90.00
#
_symmetry.space_group_name_H-M   'P 1'
#
loop_
_entity.id
_entity.type
_entity.pdbx_description
1 polymer ?
#
loop_
_entity_poly.entity_id
_entity_poly.type
_entity_poly.pdbx_seq_one_letter_code
_entity_poly.pdbx_strand_id
1 'polypeptide(L)'
;MGDKLTFALVGFAVAAGLYLGCAPAHADDCDPNYRGACVPIAGDVDCAGGSGNGPAYVAGPVRVVGSDIYRLDNDGNGIGCE
;
A
#
# COMPACT_ATOMS: atom_id res chain seq x y z
N MET A 1 32.53 30.12 8.55
CA MET A 1 33.99 29.93 8.62
C MET A 1 34.28 28.69 9.44
N GLY A 2 34.43 27.53 8.78
CA GLY A 2 35.31 26.42 9.21
C GLY A 2 34.88 25.51 10.37
N ASP A 3 34.03 24.53 10.06
CA ASP A 3 34.20 23.08 10.27
C ASP A 3 35.52 22.64 10.94
N LYS A 4 35.44 22.28 12.23
CA LYS A 4 36.49 21.59 12.99
C LYS A 4 35.88 20.73 14.10
N LEU A 5 35.11 19.71 13.76
CA LEU A 5 34.85 18.59 14.70
C LEU A 5 34.37 17.35 13.94
N THR A 6 35.03 17.11 12.81
CA THR A 6 35.33 15.74 12.39
C THR A 6 36.54 15.31 13.23
N PHE A 7 36.44 14.15 13.87
CA PHE A 7 37.49 13.43 14.61
C PHE A 7 37.66 13.73 16.11
N ALA A 8 37.46 12.65 16.87
CA ALA A 8 37.79 12.38 18.28
C ALA A 8 36.69 12.69 19.32
N LEU A 9 36.16 11.59 19.89
CA LEU A 9 35.48 11.48 21.19
C LEU A 9 33.94 11.67 21.27
N VAL A 10 33.19 11.02 20.37
CA VAL A 10 31.85 10.49 20.76
C VAL A 10 31.84 8.97 20.64
N GLY A 11 32.83 8.35 21.29
CA GLY A 11 32.86 6.92 21.55
C GLY A 11 31.96 6.60 22.74
N PHE A 12 30.66 6.50 22.47
CA PHE A 12 29.69 5.63 23.14
C PHE A 12 28.46 5.71 22.24
N ALA A 13 28.37 4.78 21.29
CA ALA A 13 27.23 4.67 20.41
C ALA A 13 25.99 4.54 21.30
N VAL A 14 25.18 5.60 21.25
CA VAL A 14 23.86 5.68 21.86
C VAL A 14 23.14 4.38 21.58
N ALA A 15 22.59 3.79 22.64
CA ALA A 15 21.78 2.60 22.67
C ALA A 15 21.11 2.31 21.31
N ALA A 16 21.58 1.29 20.61
CA ALA A 16 20.80 0.57 19.61
C ALA A 16 19.70 -0.20 20.35
N GLY A 17 18.81 0.53 21.02
CA GLY A 17 17.59 0.02 21.58
C GLY A 17 16.71 -0.42 20.42
N LEU A 18 16.44 -1.71 20.34
CA LEU A 18 15.16 -2.31 19.94
C LEU A 18 14.28 -1.45 19.01
N TYR A 19 14.78 -1.08 17.83
CA TYR A 19 13.90 -0.77 16.70
C TYR A 19 13.62 -2.07 15.95
N LEU A 20 12.95 -3.00 16.65
CA LEU A 20 12.06 -3.98 16.02
C LEU A 20 10.81 -3.23 15.51
N GLY A 21 11.02 -2.21 14.69
CA GLY A 21 9.98 -1.62 13.88
C GLY A 21 9.89 -2.47 12.63
N CYS A 22 8.75 -3.14 12.44
CA CYS A 22 8.29 -3.41 11.08
C CYS A 22 8.53 -2.11 10.29
N ALA A 23 9.29 -2.18 9.19
CA ALA A 23 9.40 -1.06 8.26
C ALA A 23 7.97 -0.52 8.03
N PRO A 24 7.76 0.78 7.77
CA PRO A 24 6.45 1.19 7.27
C PRO A 24 6.21 0.33 6.02
N ALA A 25 5.41 -0.73 6.16
CA ALA A 25 4.62 -1.22 5.06
C ALA A 25 3.99 0.07 4.55
N HIS A 26 4.27 0.40 3.30
CA HIS A 26 3.58 1.50 2.65
C HIS A 26 2.12 1.30 3.07
N ALA A 27 1.59 2.21 3.88
CA ALA A 27 0.19 2.16 4.22
C ALA A 27 -0.43 2.59 2.91
N ASP A 28 -0.61 1.63 2.00
CA ASP A 28 -1.25 1.84 0.72
C ASP A 28 -2.66 2.26 1.11
N ASP A 29 -2.90 3.57 1.08
CA ASP A 29 -4.22 4.11 1.33
C ASP A 29 -5.17 3.37 0.40
N CYS A 30 -6.21 2.75 0.95
CA CYS A 30 -7.17 2.03 0.13
C CYS A 30 -7.90 3.04 -0.77
N ASP A 31 -8.14 2.68 -2.03
CA ASP A 31 -8.81 3.58 -2.95
C ASP A 31 -10.22 3.95 -2.43
N PRO A 32 -10.54 5.25 -2.32
CA PRO A 32 -11.77 5.71 -1.69
C PRO A 32 -13.03 5.38 -2.49
N ASN A 33 -12.94 4.97 -3.76
CA ASN A 33 -14.07 4.54 -4.58
C ASN A 33 -14.56 3.14 -4.22
N TYR A 34 -13.82 2.40 -3.38
CA TYR A 34 -14.11 1.00 -3.04
C TYR A 34 -14.21 0.77 -1.53
N ARG A 35 -15.03 -0.20 -1.12
CA ARG A 35 -15.27 -0.60 0.28
C ARG A 35 -15.34 -2.12 0.42
N GLY A 36 -15.36 -2.59 1.67
CA GLY A 36 -15.39 -4.02 1.98
C GLY A 36 -13.98 -4.60 2.06
N ALA A 37 -13.31 -4.70 0.92
CA ALA A 37 -11.89 -5.03 0.84
C ALA A 37 -11.06 -3.78 0.53
N CYS A 38 -9.80 -3.77 0.98
CA CYS A 38 -8.87 -2.70 0.65
C CYS A 38 -8.37 -2.89 -0.78
N VAL A 39 -8.75 -1.96 -1.67
CA VAL A 39 -8.22 -1.89 -3.04
C VAL A 39 -6.97 -1.02 -2.99
N PRO A 40 -5.76 -1.53 -3.30
CA PRO A 40 -4.55 -0.74 -3.30
C PRO A 40 -4.59 0.35 -4.38
N ILE A 41 -4.02 1.53 -4.11
CA ILE A 41 -3.87 2.57 -5.14
C ILE A 41 -2.68 2.20 -6.03
N ALA A 42 -2.99 1.66 -7.21
CA ALA A 42 -2.01 1.26 -8.22
C ALA A 42 -2.41 1.77 -9.61
N GLY A 43 -1.55 1.54 -10.61
CA GLY A 43 -1.87 1.86 -12.01
C GLY A 43 -2.97 0.96 -12.60
N ASP A 44 -3.08 -0.26 -12.10
CA ASP A 44 -4.11 -1.24 -12.44
C ASP A 44 -4.25 -2.21 -11.27
N VAL A 45 -5.47 -2.64 -10.98
CA VAL A 45 -5.78 -3.56 -9.89
C VAL A 45 -6.71 -4.64 -10.41
N ASP A 46 -6.32 -5.89 -10.22
CA ASP A 46 -7.08 -7.04 -10.69
C ASP A 46 -7.69 -7.85 -9.55
N CYS A 47 -8.71 -8.64 -9.85
CA CYS A 47 -9.24 -9.62 -8.92
C CYS A 47 -8.26 -10.78 -8.72
N ALA A 48 -7.93 -11.09 -7.47
CA ALA A 48 -7.08 -12.23 -7.13
C ALA A 48 -7.71 -13.54 -7.62
N GLY A 49 -6.94 -14.36 -8.34
CA GLY A 49 -7.42 -15.61 -8.95
C GLY A 49 -8.07 -15.44 -10.32
N GLY A 50 -8.18 -14.21 -10.83
CA GLY A 50 -8.59 -13.91 -12.20
C GLY A 50 -7.45 -14.04 -13.23
N SER A 51 -7.74 -13.65 -14.47
CA SER A 51 -6.76 -13.64 -15.58
C SER A 51 -5.99 -12.32 -15.73
N GLY A 52 -6.18 -11.40 -14.79
CA GLY A 52 -5.53 -10.10 -14.76
C GLY A 52 -4.01 -10.18 -14.64
N ASN A 53 -3.30 -9.21 -15.20
CA ASN A 53 -1.83 -9.13 -15.21
C ASN A 53 -1.30 -7.81 -14.61
N GLY A 54 -2.17 -7.10 -13.91
CA GLY A 54 -1.90 -5.83 -13.27
C GLY A 54 -0.85 -5.98 -12.16
N PRO A 55 -0.19 -4.87 -11.79
CA PRO A 55 0.84 -4.86 -10.76
C PRO A 55 0.29 -5.13 -9.36
N ALA A 56 -1.02 -5.04 -9.16
CA ALA A 56 -1.69 -5.23 -7.87
C ALA A 56 -2.96 -6.07 -8.01
N TYR A 57 -3.30 -6.77 -6.92
CA TYR A 57 -4.48 -7.63 -6.86
C TYR A 57 -5.25 -7.40 -5.56
N VAL A 58 -6.57 -7.55 -5.63
CA VAL A 58 -7.47 -7.51 -4.47
C VAL A 58 -8.24 -8.82 -4.33
N ALA A 59 -8.38 -9.30 -3.09
CA ALA A 59 -9.25 -10.43 -2.78
C ALA A 59 -10.67 -9.92 -2.53
N GLY A 60 -11.63 -10.35 -3.35
CA GLY A 60 -13.03 -9.94 -3.28
C GLY A 60 -13.85 -10.60 -2.16
N PRO A 61 -15.12 -10.19 -1.99
CA PRO A 61 -15.83 -9.18 -2.79
C PRO A 61 -15.47 -7.75 -2.41
N VAL A 62 -15.38 -6.89 -3.42
CA VAL A 62 -15.18 -5.44 -3.28
C VAL A 62 -16.50 -4.75 -3.57
N ARG A 63 -16.87 -3.72 -2.80
CA ARG A 63 -18.04 -2.90 -3.10
C ARG A 63 -17.61 -1.59 -3.76
N VAL A 64 -18.14 -1.30 -4.94
CA VAL A 64 -17.95 -0.01 -5.61
C VAL A 64 -18.90 1.01 -4.95
N VAL A 65 -18.35 2.08 -4.40
CA VAL A 65 -19.11 3.19 -3.79
C VAL A 65 -18.94 4.52 -4.52
N GLY A 66 -17.92 4.63 -5.37
CA GLY A 66 -17.65 5.78 -6.23
C GLY A 66 -17.62 5.37 -7.69
N SER A 67 -16.53 5.70 -8.38
CA SER A 67 -16.29 5.28 -9.77
C SER A 67 -15.47 3.99 -9.82
N ASP A 68 -15.89 3.04 -10.65
CA ASP A 68 -15.11 1.84 -10.91
C ASP A 68 -13.97 2.11 -11.90
N ILE A 69 -12.88 2.72 -11.39
CA ILE A 69 -11.72 3.12 -12.20
C ILE A 69 -10.85 1.92 -12.63
N TYR A 70 -10.87 0.83 -11.86
CA TYR A 70 -10.11 -0.40 -12.12
C TYR A 70 -10.94 -1.49 -12.81
N ARG A 71 -12.23 -1.21 -13.12
CA ARG A 71 -13.12 -2.16 -13.82
C ARG A 71 -13.24 -3.51 -13.09
N LEU A 72 -13.32 -3.47 -11.76
CA LEU A 72 -13.48 -4.65 -10.92
C LEU A 72 -14.91 -5.20 -10.97
N ASP A 73 -15.89 -4.35 -11.30
CA ASP A 73 -17.31 -4.65 -11.43
C ASP A 73 -17.69 -4.68 -12.93
N ASN A 74 -17.56 -5.86 -13.53
CA ASN A 74 -17.77 -6.02 -14.97
C ASN A 74 -19.25 -5.97 -15.39
N ASP A 75 -20.18 -6.30 -14.50
CA ASP A 75 -21.61 -6.33 -14.80
C ASP A 75 -22.34 -5.05 -14.34
N GLY A 76 -21.69 -4.21 -13.53
CA GLY A 76 -22.17 -2.92 -13.06
C GLY A 76 -23.17 -3.04 -11.90
N ASN A 77 -23.13 -4.14 -11.14
CA ASN A 77 -24.07 -4.38 -10.04
C ASN A 77 -23.67 -3.68 -8.72
N GLY A 78 -22.48 -3.08 -8.68
CA GLY A 78 -21.88 -2.40 -7.53
C GLY A 78 -20.97 -3.30 -6.66
N ILE A 79 -20.78 -4.55 -7.05
CA ILE A 79 -19.90 -5.54 -6.41
C ILE A 79 -18.88 -6.01 -7.45
N GLY A 80 -17.60 -5.92 -7.11
CA GLY A 80 -16.49 -6.37 -7.93
C GLY A 80 -15.81 -7.59 -7.31
N CYS A 81 -15.10 -8.33 -8.15
CA CYS A 81 -14.37 -9.56 -7.77
C CYS A 81 -15.25 -10.60 -7.07
N GLU A 82 -16.38 -10.91 -7.71
CA GLU A 82 -17.30 -12.00 -7.36
C GLU A 82 -16.87 -13.38 -7.91
#